data_AF-A0A9P6HGB1-F1
#
_entry.id   AF-A0A9P6HGB1-F1
#
_cell.length_a   1.000
_cell.length_b   1.000
_cell.length_c   1.000
_cell.angle_alpha   90.00
_cell.angle_beta   90.00
_cell.angle_gamma   90.00
#
_symmetry.space_group_name_H-M   'P 1'
#
loop_
_entity.id
_entity.type
_entity.pdbx_description
1 polymer ?
#
loop_
_entity_poly.entity_id
_entity_poly.type
_entity_poly.pdbx_seq_one_letter_code
_entity_poly.pdbx_strand_id
1 'polypeptide(L)'
;MPSAKAHVNTVTDADLEAFDPRRGKCCTASNFRFNLGGTAWDVWNKSATRVFVNHFLEKHTRYPANDKVVRSMVTEKTTSAIGSIIRSYRLRDTPRDDLKVSRKKRARRERKRTLFIRRRNLTRFYPGLMSQQKKLDQLGVSGMSSDETSDSGGTKQWRILAPQWRSDAVTAWVRYFDALYHRAKRDRRFGNDRGALPRVRKNAKNYSNNTKFVGDLPKNAYRPQWLNEQIDIVNTVRPGPNVSWMHEPAIVE
;
A
#
# COMPACT_ATOMS: atom_id res chain seq x y z
N MET A 1 36.42 12.19 -15.35
CA MET A 1 35.93 11.17 -16.29
C MET A 1 34.42 11.27 -16.37
N PRO A 2 33.85 11.98 -17.36
CA PRO A 2 32.41 12.11 -17.50
C PRO A 2 31.84 10.76 -17.95
N SER A 3 30.94 10.21 -17.14
CA SER A 3 30.19 8.98 -17.43
C SER A 3 29.42 9.14 -18.74
N ALA A 4 29.77 8.35 -19.74
CA ALA A 4 29.02 8.24 -20.99
C ALA A 4 27.57 7.85 -20.66
N LYS A 5 26.67 8.85 -20.69
CA LYS A 5 25.23 8.61 -20.64
C LYS A 5 24.90 7.77 -21.87
N ALA A 6 24.57 6.49 -21.67
CA ALA A 6 23.96 5.69 -22.72
C ALA A 6 22.81 6.52 -23.32
N HIS A 7 22.89 6.82 -24.62
CA HIS A 7 21.83 7.47 -25.38
C HIS A 7 20.59 6.57 -25.29
N VAL A 8 19.78 6.79 -24.26
CA VAL A 8 18.42 6.27 -24.25
C VAL A 8 17.73 7.02 -25.40
N ASN A 9 17.26 6.28 -26.39
CA ASN A 9 16.54 6.81 -27.55
C ASN A 9 15.18 7.34 -27.07
N THR A 10 15.19 8.49 -26.39
CA THR A 10 14.02 9.13 -25.77
C THR A 10 13.32 10.03 -26.76
N VAL A 11 12.00 10.04 -26.68
CA VAL A 11 11.14 10.95 -27.44
C VAL A 11 11.38 12.39 -26.98
N THR A 12 11.45 13.32 -27.92
CA THR A 12 11.58 14.76 -27.63
C THR A 12 10.21 15.42 -27.51
N ASP A 13 10.13 16.61 -26.91
CA ASP A 13 8.85 17.34 -26.80
C ASP A 13 8.29 17.71 -28.18
N ALA A 14 9.16 18.07 -29.13
CA ALA A 14 8.77 18.30 -30.53
C ALA A 14 8.16 17.06 -31.19
N ASP A 15 8.69 15.86 -30.90
CA ASP A 15 8.10 14.61 -31.40
C ASP A 15 6.69 14.39 -30.79
N LEU A 16 6.49 14.73 -29.52
CA LEU A 16 5.19 14.59 -28.85
C LEU A 16 4.15 15.57 -29.41
N GLU A 17 4.55 16.81 -29.68
CA GLU A 17 3.68 17.84 -30.26
C GLU A 17 3.31 17.53 -31.72
N ALA A 18 4.26 17.01 -32.50
CA ALA A 18 4.02 16.63 -33.88
C ALA A 18 3.22 15.32 -34.05
N PHE A 19 3.08 14.53 -32.99
CA PHE A 19 2.45 13.21 -33.08
C PHE A 19 0.92 13.29 -33.08
N ASP A 20 0.33 12.91 -34.21
CA ASP A 20 -1.11 12.66 -34.33
C ASP A 20 -1.40 11.14 -34.41
N PRO A 21 -2.09 10.57 -33.40
CA PRO A 21 -2.43 9.13 -33.40
C PRO A 21 -3.37 8.71 -34.53
N ARG A 22 -4.02 9.66 -35.23
CA ARG A 22 -4.88 9.39 -36.40
C ARG A 22 -4.08 9.27 -37.69
N ARG A 23 -2.89 9.88 -37.77
CA ARG A 23 -2.03 9.90 -38.97
C ARG A 23 -1.08 8.72 -39.06
N GLY A 24 -0.90 7.96 -37.98
CA GLY A 24 -0.09 6.75 -38.01
C GLY A 24 0.47 6.32 -36.67
N LYS A 25 1.47 5.43 -36.72
CA LYS A 25 2.21 4.94 -35.56
C LYS A 25 3.26 5.98 -35.16
N CYS A 26 3.41 6.24 -33.86
CA CYS A 26 4.41 7.18 -33.31
C CYS A 26 5.87 6.78 -33.62
N CYS A 27 6.13 5.50 -33.84
CA CYS A 27 7.48 4.98 -34.11
C CYS A 27 7.40 3.65 -34.87
N THR A 28 8.56 3.12 -35.26
CA THR A 28 8.71 1.80 -35.90
C THR A 28 9.44 0.83 -34.97
N ALA A 29 9.54 -0.45 -35.36
CA ALA A 29 10.35 -1.42 -34.63
C ALA A 29 11.86 -1.07 -34.68
N SER A 30 12.33 -0.49 -35.79
CA SER A 30 13.72 -0.09 -35.99
C SER A 30 14.09 1.21 -35.25
N ASN A 31 13.14 2.13 -35.05
CA ASN A 31 13.33 3.36 -34.30
C ASN A 31 12.39 3.41 -33.09
N PHE A 32 12.43 2.35 -32.28
CA PHE A 32 11.48 2.17 -31.19
C PHE A 32 11.78 3.09 -30.00
N ARG A 33 10.80 3.90 -29.58
CA ARG A 33 10.95 4.91 -28.52
C ARG A 33 9.73 5.00 -27.61
N PHE A 34 9.97 5.33 -26.34
CA PHE A 34 8.92 5.59 -25.35
C PHE A 34 9.04 6.98 -24.74
N ASN A 35 7.91 7.57 -24.39
CA ASN A 35 7.85 8.80 -23.62
C ASN A 35 8.11 8.49 -22.13
N LEU A 36 9.30 8.88 -21.64
CA LEU A 36 9.69 8.70 -20.24
C LEU A 36 9.12 9.78 -19.30
N GLY A 37 8.74 10.94 -19.85
CA GLY A 37 8.12 12.03 -19.08
C GLY A 37 6.66 11.73 -18.74
N GLY A 38 5.95 11.05 -19.64
CA GLY A 38 4.52 10.75 -19.51
C GLY A 38 4.18 9.51 -18.69
N THR A 39 3.09 8.84 -19.04
CA THR A 39 2.61 7.63 -18.34
C THR A 39 2.57 6.45 -19.31
N ALA A 40 2.55 5.22 -18.81
CA ALA A 40 2.42 4.05 -19.67
C ALA A 40 1.14 4.06 -20.55
N TRP A 41 0.15 4.88 -20.18
CA TRP A 41 -1.14 5.00 -20.85
C TRP A 41 -1.30 6.29 -21.67
N ASP A 42 -0.25 7.10 -21.79
CA ASP A 42 -0.29 8.25 -22.67
C ASP A 42 -0.40 7.82 -24.15
N VAL A 43 -0.75 8.78 -25.01
CA VAL A 43 -1.07 8.51 -26.41
C VAL A 43 0.13 7.92 -27.15
N TRP A 44 1.33 8.47 -26.91
CA TRP A 44 2.58 7.97 -27.49
C TRP A 44 2.87 6.53 -27.06
N ASN A 45 2.90 6.25 -25.76
CA ASN A 45 3.26 4.94 -25.23
C ASN A 45 2.22 3.87 -25.56
N LYS A 46 0.94 4.23 -25.71
CA LYS A 46 -0.09 3.35 -26.28
C LYS A 46 0.24 2.97 -27.72
N SER A 47 0.62 3.95 -28.55
CA SER A 47 1.04 3.71 -29.93
C SER A 47 2.31 2.85 -29.99
N ALA A 48 3.34 3.17 -29.20
CA ALA A 48 4.56 2.36 -29.12
C ALA A 48 4.28 0.93 -28.64
N THR A 49 3.39 0.74 -27.67
CA THR A 49 2.95 -0.60 -27.24
C THR A 49 2.36 -1.39 -28.42
N ARG A 50 1.53 -0.76 -29.26
CA ARG A 50 0.97 -1.41 -30.46
C ARG A 50 2.05 -1.79 -31.47
N VAL A 51 3.04 -0.92 -31.68
CA VAL A 51 4.20 -1.20 -32.55
C VAL A 51 4.93 -2.45 -32.07
N PHE A 52 5.23 -2.52 -30.77
CA PHE A 52 5.89 -3.68 -30.17
C PHE A 52 5.05 -4.96 -30.30
N VAL A 53 3.77 -4.91 -29.97
CA VAL A 53 2.88 -6.08 -30.01
C VAL A 53 2.76 -6.62 -31.43
N ASN A 54 2.62 -5.74 -32.43
CA ASN A 54 2.59 -6.16 -33.83
C ASN A 54 3.91 -6.80 -34.25
N HIS A 55 5.05 -6.17 -33.93
CA HIS A 55 6.36 -6.72 -34.25
C HIS A 55 6.62 -8.07 -33.54
N PHE A 56 6.17 -8.22 -32.29
CA PHE A 56 6.26 -9.45 -31.53
C PHE A 56 5.51 -10.60 -32.23
N LEU A 57 4.26 -10.35 -32.66
CA LEU A 57 3.44 -11.33 -33.37
C LEU A 57 3.99 -11.66 -34.77
N GLU A 58 4.54 -10.67 -35.47
CA GLU A 58 5.23 -10.88 -36.77
C GLU A 58 6.46 -11.79 -36.63
N LYS A 59 7.23 -11.64 -35.53
CA LYS A 59 8.46 -12.42 -35.31
C LYS A 59 8.23 -13.79 -34.70
N HIS A 60 7.15 -13.98 -33.93
CA HIS A 60 6.84 -15.24 -33.28
C HIS A 60 5.72 -15.98 -34.01
N THR A 61 6.10 -16.70 -35.07
CA THR A 61 5.18 -17.46 -35.95
C THR A 61 4.40 -18.57 -35.24
N ARG A 62 4.78 -18.92 -34.00
CA ARG A 62 4.03 -19.84 -33.13
C ARG A 62 2.61 -19.36 -32.83
N TYR A 63 2.35 -18.06 -32.93
CA TYR A 63 1.05 -17.47 -32.66
C TYR A 63 0.47 -16.85 -33.93
N PRO A 64 -0.81 -17.11 -34.25
CA PRO A 64 -1.48 -16.40 -35.34
C PRO A 64 -1.46 -14.89 -35.12
N ALA A 65 -1.29 -14.10 -36.19
CA ALA A 65 -1.22 -12.64 -36.11
C ALA A 65 -2.52 -11.98 -35.55
N ASN A 66 -3.64 -12.70 -35.65
CA ASN A 66 -4.96 -12.32 -35.15
C ASN A 66 -5.32 -12.93 -33.79
N ASP A 67 -4.39 -13.60 -33.10
CA ASP A 67 -4.63 -14.16 -31.77
C ASP A 67 -4.90 -13.04 -30.75
N LYS A 68 -6.19 -12.89 -30.40
CA LYS A 68 -6.65 -11.83 -29.49
C LYS A 68 -6.15 -12.03 -28.06
N VAL A 69 -5.98 -13.28 -27.61
CA VAL A 69 -5.57 -13.60 -26.24
C VAL A 69 -4.10 -13.24 -26.07
N VAL A 70 -3.24 -13.70 -26.98
CA VAL A 70 -1.81 -13.40 -26.96
C VAL A 70 -1.59 -11.90 -27.14
N ARG A 71 -2.29 -11.26 -28.07
CA ARG A 71 -2.22 -9.80 -28.26
C ARG A 71 -2.55 -9.04 -26.98
N SER A 72 -3.62 -9.42 -26.28
CA SER A 72 -4.01 -8.78 -25.01
C SER A 72 -2.94 -8.97 -23.93
N MET A 73 -2.46 -10.20 -23.76
CA MET A 73 -1.44 -10.53 -22.77
C MET A 73 -0.14 -9.76 -23.02
N VAL A 74 0.36 -9.75 -24.26
CA VAL A 74 1.59 -9.03 -24.62
C VAL A 74 1.42 -7.54 -24.43
N THR A 75 0.25 -6.98 -24.79
CA THR A 75 -0.08 -5.57 -24.54
C THR A 75 0.03 -5.24 -23.05
N GLU A 76 -0.63 -6.03 -22.18
CA GLU A 76 -0.60 -5.80 -20.73
C GLU A 76 0.82 -5.88 -20.16
N LYS A 77 1.60 -6.89 -20.57
CA LYS A 77 2.98 -7.08 -20.12
C LYS A 77 3.88 -5.94 -20.57
N THR A 78 3.77 -5.51 -21.83
CA THR A 78 4.56 -4.40 -22.37
C THR A 78 4.20 -3.08 -21.71
N THR A 79 2.90 -2.76 -21.56
CA THR A 79 2.46 -1.56 -20.84
C THR A 79 2.95 -1.54 -19.39
N SER A 80 2.90 -2.69 -18.70
CA SER A 80 3.44 -2.84 -17.34
C SER A 80 4.96 -2.61 -17.29
N ALA A 81 5.70 -3.15 -18.27
CA ALA A 81 7.14 -2.96 -18.38
C ALA A 81 7.50 -1.48 -18.61
N ILE A 82 6.81 -0.80 -19.54
CA ILE A 82 6.96 0.65 -19.77
C ILE A 82 6.72 1.43 -18.48
N GLY A 83 5.64 1.13 -17.74
CA GLY A 83 5.37 1.78 -16.45
C GLY A 83 6.47 1.57 -15.42
N SER A 84 7.11 0.40 -15.41
CA SER A 84 8.27 0.12 -14.55
C SER A 84 9.51 0.92 -14.98
N ILE A 85 9.76 1.05 -16.27
CA ILE A 85 10.87 1.84 -16.83
C ILE A 85 10.68 3.33 -16.52
N ILE A 86 9.51 3.89 -16.80
CA ILE A 86 9.15 5.29 -16.46
C ILE A 86 9.38 5.54 -14.98
N ARG A 87 8.90 4.65 -14.12
CA ARG A 87 9.11 4.76 -12.68
C ARG A 87 10.59 4.74 -12.32
N SER A 88 11.36 3.82 -12.89
CA SER A 88 12.80 3.71 -12.64
C SER A 88 13.54 4.96 -13.10
N TYR A 89 13.16 5.52 -14.25
CA TYR A 89 13.70 6.77 -14.78
C TYR A 89 13.46 7.94 -13.83
N ARG A 90 12.21 8.16 -13.40
CA ARG A 90 11.89 9.23 -12.42
C ARG A 90 12.62 9.09 -11.09
N LEU A 91 12.90 7.85 -10.66
CA LEU A 91 13.65 7.59 -9.43
C LEU A 91 15.15 7.86 -9.58
N ARG A 92 15.71 7.95 -10.79
CA ARG A 92 17.14 8.27 -11.00
C ARG A 92 17.45 9.69 -10.54
N ASP A 93 16.56 10.63 -10.83
CA ASP A 93 16.75 12.04 -10.49
C ASP A 93 16.20 12.40 -9.10
N THR A 94 15.55 11.44 -8.41
CA THR A 94 15.07 11.66 -7.05
C THR A 94 16.24 11.56 -6.05
N PRO A 95 16.45 12.56 -5.17
CA PRO A 95 17.48 12.48 -4.14
C PRO A 95 17.38 11.20 -3.29
N ARG A 96 18.53 10.61 -2.95
CA ARG A 96 18.59 9.33 -2.24
C ARG A 96 17.85 9.36 -0.90
N ASP A 97 17.84 10.49 -0.21
CA ASP A 97 17.16 10.63 1.07
C ASP A 97 15.64 10.71 0.92
N ASP A 98 15.13 11.35 -0.12
CA ASP A 98 13.70 11.33 -0.45
C ASP A 98 13.22 9.92 -0.79
N LEU A 99 14.05 9.14 -1.51
CA LEU A 99 13.78 7.73 -1.76
C LEU A 99 13.73 6.91 -0.47
N LYS A 100 14.66 7.12 0.46
CA LYS A 100 14.62 6.46 1.78
C LYS A 100 13.36 6.82 2.55
N VAL A 101 12.99 8.11 2.60
CA VAL A 101 11.79 8.59 3.29
C VAL A 101 10.54 8.00 2.67
N SER A 102 10.42 8.02 1.34
CA SER A 102 9.29 7.43 0.60
C SER A 102 9.15 5.93 0.84
N ARG A 103 10.28 5.18 0.78
CA ARG A 103 10.31 3.74 1.10
C ARG A 103 9.87 3.47 2.54
N LYS A 104 10.35 4.26 3.51
CA LYS A 104 9.92 4.15 4.93
C LYS A 104 8.42 4.41 5.08
N LYS A 105 7.88 5.47 4.46
CA LYS A 105 6.45 5.80 4.46
C LYS A 105 5.61 4.68 3.85
N ARG A 106 6.02 4.14 2.69
CA ARG A 106 5.33 3.01 2.03
C ARG A 106 5.35 1.75 2.89
N ALA A 107 6.51 1.38 3.43
CA ALA A 107 6.63 0.21 4.31
C ALA A 107 5.75 0.35 5.56
N ARG A 108 5.68 1.55 6.16
CA ARG A 108 4.78 1.85 7.29
C ARG A 108 3.32 1.67 6.91
N ARG A 109 2.89 2.19 5.76
CA ARG A 109 1.51 2.04 5.25
C ARG A 109 1.15 0.57 5.03
N GLU A 110 2.05 -0.20 4.41
CA GLU A 110 1.81 -1.63 4.14
C GLU A 110 1.75 -2.46 5.43
N ARG A 111 2.55 -2.12 6.44
CA ARG A 111 2.45 -2.77 7.76
C ARG A 111 1.11 -2.50 8.42
N LYS A 112 0.62 -1.25 8.40
CA LYS A 112 -0.72 -0.91 8.91
C LYS A 112 -1.81 -1.67 8.17
N ARG A 113 -1.73 -1.72 6.84
CA ARG A 113 -2.67 -2.45 5.99
C ARG A 113 -2.68 -3.94 6.31
N THR A 114 -1.51 -4.56 6.36
CA THR A 114 -1.35 -5.97 6.73
C THR A 114 -1.90 -6.24 8.14
N LEU A 115 -1.65 -5.35 9.10
CA LEU A 115 -2.16 -5.48 10.47
C LEU A 115 -3.69 -5.42 10.52
N PHE A 116 -4.30 -4.48 9.80
CA PHE A 116 -5.75 -4.39 9.65
C PHE A 116 -6.33 -5.67 9.04
N ILE A 117 -5.79 -6.12 7.90
CA ILE A 117 -6.26 -7.34 7.22
C ILE A 117 -6.16 -8.56 8.14
N ARG A 118 -5.08 -8.71 8.89
CA ARG A 118 -4.92 -9.82 9.84
C ARG A 118 -6.00 -9.82 10.91
N ARG A 119 -6.24 -8.67 11.55
CA ARG A 119 -7.28 -8.54 12.59
C ARG A 119 -8.67 -8.78 12.02
N ARG A 120 -8.93 -8.32 10.80
CA ARG A 120 -10.19 -8.55 10.10
C ARG A 120 -10.36 -10.01 9.69
N ASN A 121 -9.29 -10.70 9.31
CA ASN A 121 -9.38 -12.12 8.99
C ASN A 121 -9.70 -12.95 10.23
N LEU A 122 -9.21 -12.57 11.42
CA LEU A 122 -9.58 -13.26 12.66
C LEU A 122 -11.09 -13.24 12.93
N THR A 123 -11.81 -12.16 12.59
CA THR A 123 -13.27 -12.12 12.77
C THR A 123 -14.00 -13.15 11.92
N ARG A 124 -13.38 -13.67 10.86
CA ARG A 124 -13.92 -14.75 10.03
C ARG A 124 -13.64 -16.15 10.60
N PHE A 125 -12.55 -16.30 11.35
CA PHE A 125 -12.14 -17.58 11.93
C PHE A 125 -12.78 -17.84 13.30
N TYR A 126 -13.15 -16.78 14.02
CA TYR A 126 -13.77 -16.87 15.35
C TYR A 126 -15.19 -16.30 15.28
N PRO A 127 -16.24 -17.14 15.29
CA PRO A 127 -17.63 -16.69 15.21
C PRO A 127 -18.00 -15.62 16.25
N GLY A 128 -17.48 -15.75 17.48
CA GLY A 128 -17.69 -14.75 18.55
C GLY A 128 -17.13 -13.35 18.24
N LEU A 129 -16.22 -13.23 17.27
CA LEU A 129 -15.65 -11.95 16.84
C LEU A 129 -16.37 -11.32 15.64
N MET A 130 -17.40 -11.97 15.06
CA MET A 130 -18.12 -11.42 13.90
C MET A 130 -18.78 -10.07 14.22
N SER A 131 -19.35 -9.94 15.42
CA SER A 131 -19.97 -8.69 15.90
C SER A 131 -18.99 -7.52 15.96
N GLN A 132 -17.69 -7.81 16.11
CA GLN A 132 -16.62 -6.83 16.20
C GLN A 132 -16.12 -6.35 14.83
N GLN A 133 -16.46 -7.06 13.74
CA GLN A 133 -15.98 -6.75 12.40
C GLN A 133 -16.40 -5.35 11.95
N LYS A 134 -17.66 -4.94 12.23
CA LYS A 134 -18.16 -3.62 11.87
C LYS A 134 -17.35 -2.49 12.52
N LYS A 135 -17.02 -2.64 13.81
CA LYS A 135 -16.18 -1.67 14.55
C LYS A 135 -14.77 -1.63 13.99
N LEU A 136 -14.22 -2.78 13.58
CA LEU A 136 -12.90 -2.84 12.97
C LEU A 136 -12.88 -2.16 11.60
N ASP A 137 -13.90 -2.39 10.77
CA ASP A 137 -14.06 -1.78 9.45
C ASP A 137 -14.22 -0.25 9.56
N GLN A 138 -14.97 0.25 10.55
CA GLN A 138 -15.04 1.68 10.88
C GLN A 138 -13.67 2.26 11.29
N LEU A 139 -12.90 1.53 12.12
CA LEU A 139 -11.56 1.96 12.54
C LEU A 139 -10.56 2.00 11.36
N GLY A 140 -10.68 1.06 10.43
CA GLY A 140 -9.91 0.98 9.20
C GLY A 140 -8.39 0.92 9.38
N VAL A 141 -7.66 1.07 8.26
CA VAL A 141 -6.19 1.07 8.26
C VAL A 141 -5.61 2.26 9.02
N SER A 142 -6.32 3.39 9.01
CA SER A 142 -5.89 4.64 9.65
C SER A 142 -5.83 4.52 11.17
N GLY A 143 -6.78 3.81 11.79
CA GLY A 143 -6.80 3.54 13.23
C GLY A 143 -5.83 2.47 13.71
N MET A 144 -5.05 1.85 12.81
CA MET A 144 -4.00 0.91 13.20
C MET A 144 -2.78 1.64 13.79
N SER A 145 -2.18 1.03 14.82
CA SER A 145 -0.94 1.52 15.43
C SER A 145 0.20 1.50 14.40
N SER A 146 1.15 2.40 14.56
CA SER A 146 2.39 2.34 13.79
C SER A 146 3.49 1.67 14.60
N ASP A 147 4.34 0.90 13.93
CA ASP A 147 5.57 0.41 14.52
C ASP A 147 6.73 1.32 14.08
N GLU A 148 7.45 1.89 15.04
CA GLU A 148 8.76 2.50 14.79
C GLU A 148 9.87 1.48 15.04
N THR A 149 10.90 1.53 14.21
CA THR A 149 12.14 0.76 14.43
C THR A 149 13.10 1.60 15.24
N SER A 150 13.41 1.15 16.46
CA SER A 150 14.57 1.66 17.20
C SER A 150 15.69 0.64 17.08
N ASP A 151 16.82 1.05 16.52
CA ASP A 151 18.07 0.31 16.67
C ASP A 151 18.67 0.73 18.02
N SER A 152 18.52 -0.12 19.03
CA SER A 152 19.18 0.06 20.33
C SER A 152 20.02 -1.18 20.57
N GLY A 153 21.34 -1.02 20.54
CA GLY A 153 22.30 -2.10 20.81
C GLY A 153 22.30 -3.24 19.78
N GLY A 154 22.22 -2.93 18.48
CA GLY A 154 22.32 -3.92 17.39
C GLY A 154 21.10 -4.84 17.20
N THR A 155 20.15 -4.83 18.14
CA THR A 155 18.90 -5.61 18.02
C THR A 155 17.76 -4.72 17.56
N LYS A 156 17.18 -5.03 16.40
CA LYS A 156 16.06 -4.27 15.83
C LYS A 156 14.79 -4.45 16.66
N GLN A 157 14.45 -3.47 17.49
CA GLN A 157 13.23 -3.49 18.30
C GLN A 157 12.10 -2.72 17.63
N TRP A 158 10.89 -3.27 17.74
CA TRP A 158 9.67 -2.68 17.18
C TRP A 158 8.85 -2.09 18.32
N ARG A 159 8.68 -0.77 18.31
CA ARG A 159 7.92 -0.04 19.33
C ARG A 159 6.54 0.30 18.79
N ILE A 160 5.49 -0.12 19.49
CA ILE A 160 4.11 0.22 19.13
C ILE A 160 3.83 1.65 19.58
N LEU A 161 3.60 2.54 18.62
CA LEU A 161 3.08 3.88 18.88
C LEU A 161 1.57 3.88 18.62
N ALA A 162 0.79 4.09 19.68
CA ALA A 162 -0.65 4.31 19.57
C ALA A 162 -0.92 5.70 18.97
N PRO A 163 -1.98 5.88 18.17
CA PRO A 163 -2.44 7.21 17.76
C PRO A 163 -2.80 8.05 18.99
N GLN A 164 -2.46 9.34 18.99
CA GLN A 164 -2.76 10.26 20.10
C GLN A 164 -4.27 10.36 20.38
N TRP A 165 -5.08 10.32 19.33
CA TRP A 165 -6.54 10.46 19.45
C TRP A 165 -7.21 9.24 20.08
N ARG A 166 -6.60 8.04 20.02
CA ARG A 166 -7.29 6.77 20.28
C ARG A 166 -7.31 6.42 21.76
N SER A 167 -8.49 6.11 22.29
CA SER A 167 -8.65 5.75 23.70
C SER A 167 -7.90 4.47 24.08
N ASP A 168 -7.61 4.31 25.38
CA ASP A 168 -6.94 3.12 25.90
C ASP A 168 -7.83 1.89 25.80
N ALA A 169 -9.15 2.06 25.93
CA ALA A 169 -10.14 1.01 25.70
C ALA A 169 -10.05 0.44 24.27
N VAL A 170 -10.05 1.30 23.25
CA VAL A 170 -9.86 0.85 21.86
C VAL A 170 -8.48 0.22 21.67
N THR A 171 -7.44 0.77 22.30
CA THR A 171 -6.09 0.20 22.21
C THR A 171 -6.02 -1.20 22.80
N ALA A 172 -6.65 -1.45 23.95
CA ALA A 172 -6.76 -2.77 24.56
C ALA A 172 -7.58 -3.72 23.69
N TRP A 173 -8.74 -3.27 23.21
CA TRP A 173 -9.62 -4.03 22.30
C TRP A 173 -8.89 -4.49 21.04
N VAL A 174 -8.14 -3.60 20.39
CA VAL A 174 -7.36 -3.91 19.19
C VAL A 174 -6.19 -4.88 19.49
N ARG A 175 -5.56 -4.77 20.68
CA ARG A 175 -4.47 -5.66 21.10
C ARG A 175 -4.92 -7.09 21.37
N TYR A 176 -6.17 -7.28 21.77
CA TYR A 176 -6.73 -8.62 21.94
C TYR A 176 -6.65 -9.43 20.63
N PHE A 177 -6.96 -8.82 19.47
CA PHE A 177 -6.77 -9.49 18.18
C PHE A 177 -5.31 -9.86 17.91
N ASP A 178 -4.35 -9.05 18.36
CA ASP A 178 -2.93 -9.39 18.20
C ASP A 178 -2.59 -10.63 19.04
N ALA A 179 -3.06 -10.69 20.29
CA ALA A 179 -2.86 -11.85 21.17
C ALA A 179 -3.50 -13.12 20.59
N LEU A 180 -4.73 -13.00 20.08
CA LEU A 180 -5.42 -14.12 19.44
C LEU A 180 -4.69 -14.58 18.17
N TYR A 181 -4.19 -13.65 17.35
CA TYR A 181 -3.36 -13.99 16.18
C TYR A 181 -2.08 -14.74 16.59
N HIS A 182 -1.44 -14.31 17.68
CA HIS A 182 -0.26 -15.00 18.20
C HIS A 182 -0.58 -16.41 18.70
N ARG A 183 -1.72 -16.60 19.39
CA ARG A 183 -2.22 -17.92 19.82
C ARG A 183 -2.51 -18.80 18.61
N ALA A 184 -3.30 -18.30 17.66
CA ALA A 184 -3.67 -19.00 16.44
C ALA A 184 -2.43 -19.44 15.63
N LYS A 185 -1.40 -18.58 15.52
CA LYS A 185 -0.19 -18.95 14.77
C LYS A 185 0.67 -20.01 15.48
N ARG A 186 0.60 -20.10 16.82
CA ARG A 186 1.29 -21.16 17.57
C ARG A 186 0.54 -22.48 17.51
N ASP A 187 -0.77 -22.42 17.29
CA ASP A 187 -1.63 -23.58 17.21
C ASP A 187 -1.66 -24.12 15.77
N ARG A 188 -1.19 -25.36 15.58
CA ARG A 188 -1.12 -26.05 14.28
C ARG A 188 -2.49 -26.13 13.58
N ARG A 189 -3.60 -26.02 14.32
CA ARG A 189 -4.98 -26.03 13.79
C ARG A 189 -5.29 -24.89 12.82
N PHE A 190 -4.58 -23.76 12.90
CA PHE A 190 -4.80 -22.60 12.03
C PHE A 190 -3.88 -22.58 10.80
N GLY A 191 -3.15 -23.67 10.55
CA GLY A 191 -2.46 -23.95 9.30
C GLY A 191 -1.55 -22.82 8.82
N ASN A 192 -0.37 -22.65 9.42
CA ASN A 192 0.77 -22.09 8.67
C ASN A 192 2.10 -22.17 9.43
N ASP A 193 2.89 -23.18 9.09
CA ASP A 193 4.35 -23.16 9.24
C ASP A 193 5.03 -22.28 8.16
N ARG A 194 4.26 -21.66 7.24
CA ARG A 194 4.81 -20.79 6.19
C ARG A 194 4.85 -19.33 6.64
N GLY A 195 6.05 -18.77 6.68
CA GLY A 195 6.34 -17.34 6.87
C GLY A 195 6.74 -16.95 8.29
N ALA A 196 7.55 -15.90 8.41
CA ALA A 196 8.17 -15.46 9.66
C ALA A 196 7.17 -15.24 10.79
N LEU A 197 7.52 -15.68 12.01
CA LEU A 197 6.74 -15.40 13.22
C LEU A 197 6.45 -13.90 13.36
N PRO A 198 5.30 -13.53 13.95
CA PRO A 198 4.96 -12.13 14.10
C PRO A 198 5.98 -11.51 15.06
N ARG A 199 6.50 -10.35 14.68
CA ARG A 199 7.58 -9.70 15.42
C ARG A 199 7.12 -9.39 16.84
N VAL A 200 8.01 -9.62 17.80
CA VAL A 200 7.80 -9.15 19.18
C VAL A 200 7.82 -7.63 19.16
N ARG A 201 6.71 -7.03 19.58
CA ARG A 201 6.52 -5.58 19.60
C ARG A 201 6.42 -5.12 21.05
N LYS A 202 7.28 -4.19 21.45
CA LYS A 202 7.24 -3.61 22.81
C LYS A 202 6.34 -2.40 22.83
N ASN A 203 5.59 -2.24 23.92
CA ASN A 203 4.79 -1.05 24.14
C ASN A 203 5.73 0.12 24.41
N ALA A 204 5.65 1.16 23.57
CA ALA A 204 6.23 2.44 23.94
C ALA A 204 5.26 3.19 24.84
N LYS A 205 5.79 3.98 25.77
CA LYS A 205 5.03 4.96 26.55
C LYS A 205 4.61 6.17 25.69
N ASN A 206 5.15 6.30 24.48
CA ASN A 206 4.99 7.46 23.62
C ASN A 206 3.89 7.24 22.58
N TYR A 207 3.23 8.33 22.18
CA TYR A 207 2.27 8.35 21.09
C TYR A 207 2.93 8.57 19.74
N SER A 208 2.21 8.25 18.67
CA SER A 208 2.62 8.61 17.31
C SER A 208 2.46 10.12 17.12
N ASN A 209 3.48 10.80 16.58
CA ASN A 209 3.42 12.21 16.14
C ASN A 209 2.50 12.44 14.91
N ASN A 210 1.63 11.48 14.58
CA ASN A 210 0.75 11.58 13.43
C ASN A 210 -0.57 12.19 13.89
N THR A 211 -0.88 13.38 13.38
CA THR A 211 -2.10 14.14 13.69
C THR A 211 -3.34 13.59 13.00
N LYS A 212 -3.19 12.70 12.00
CA LYS A 212 -4.34 12.10 11.32
C LYS A 212 -5.17 11.23 12.28
N PHE A 213 -6.47 11.50 12.31
CA PHE A 213 -7.45 10.76 13.07
C PHE A 213 -8.51 10.10 12.17
N VAL A 214 -9.38 9.29 12.78
CA VAL A 214 -10.55 8.68 12.12
C VAL A 214 -11.77 9.36 12.70
N GLY A 215 -12.54 10.06 11.87
CA GLY A 215 -13.83 10.66 12.26
C GLY A 215 -14.94 9.62 12.35
N ASP A 216 -16.11 10.05 12.81
CA ASP A 216 -17.35 9.26 12.79
C ASP A 216 -17.29 7.99 13.67
N LEU A 217 -16.41 7.96 14.68
CA LEU A 217 -16.35 6.88 15.67
C LEU A 217 -17.18 7.24 16.91
N PRO A 218 -17.56 6.23 17.72
CA PRO A 218 -18.12 6.45 19.06
C PRO A 218 -17.29 7.44 19.89
N LYS A 219 -17.95 8.30 20.67
CA LYS A 219 -17.26 9.31 21.51
C LYS A 219 -16.17 8.69 22.40
N ASN A 220 -16.45 7.53 23.00
CA ASN A 220 -15.48 6.79 23.83
C ASN A 220 -14.37 6.07 23.05
N ALA A 221 -14.35 6.15 21.72
CA ALA A 221 -13.20 5.74 20.91
C ALA A 221 -12.06 6.75 20.97
N TYR A 222 -12.38 8.00 21.28
CA TYR A 222 -11.44 9.10 21.39
C TYR A 222 -10.96 9.26 22.83
N ARG A 223 -9.74 9.77 22.99
CA ARG A 223 -9.25 10.21 24.29
C ARG A 223 -9.93 11.52 24.68
N PRO A 224 -10.41 11.66 25.93
CA PRO A 224 -11.06 12.89 26.37
C PRO A 224 -10.18 14.14 26.20
N GLN A 225 -8.92 14.06 26.60
CA GLN A 225 -7.96 15.18 26.48
C GLN A 225 -7.79 15.61 25.02
N TRP A 226 -7.48 14.66 24.13
CA TRP A 226 -7.31 14.95 22.71
C TRP A 226 -8.59 15.49 22.06
N LEU A 227 -9.76 14.95 22.42
CA LEU A 227 -11.05 15.37 21.86
C LEU A 227 -11.38 16.81 22.25
N ASN A 228 -11.08 17.21 23.49
CA ASN A 228 -11.30 18.56 23.99
C ASN A 228 -10.37 19.60 23.33
N GLU A 229 -9.23 19.17 22.81
CA GLU A 229 -8.29 20.04 22.06
C GLU A 229 -8.74 20.29 20.61
N GLN A 230 -9.75 19.55 20.10
CA GLN A 230 -10.18 19.70 18.71
C GLN A 230 -11.11 20.91 18.54
N ILE A 231 -10.83 21.70 17.50
CA ILE A 231 -11.70 22.78 17.07
C ILE A 231 -12.89 22.18 16.31
N ASP A 232 -14.09 22.68 16.60
CA ASP A 232 -15.34 22.26 15.95
C ASP A 232 -15.52 20.73 15.90
N ILE A 233 -15.62 20.14 17.10
CA ILE A 233 -15.76 18.69 17.29
C ILE A 233 -16.95 18.13 16.50
N VAL A 234 -18.05 18.90 16.44
CA VAL A 234 -19.31 18.47 15.81
C VAL A 234 -19.13 18.29 14.32
N ASN A 235 -18.41 19.17 13.62
CA ASN A 235 -18.23 19.03 12.17
C ASN A 235 -16.97 18.27 11.77
N THR A 236 -15.92 18.30 12.60
CA THR A 236 -14.60 17.75 12.27
C THR A 236 -14.46 16.29 12.71
N VAL A 237 -14.82 15.98 13.96
CA VAL A 237 -14.68 14.63 14.53
C VAL A 237 -15.97 13.83 14.37
N ARG A 238 -17.13 14.49 14.49
CA ARG A 238 -18.47 13.88 14.40
C ARG A 238 -18.61 12.63 15.29
N PRO A 239 -18.37 12.74 16.61
CA PRO A 239 -18.40 11.58 17.48
C PRO A 239 -19.82 11.01 17.60
N GLY A 240 -19.96 9.70 17.37
CA GLY A 240 -21.20 8.96 17.54
C GLY A 240 -21.48 8.55 19.00
N PRO A 241 -22.58 7.82 19.25
CA PRO A 241 -22.92 7.32 20.58
C PRO A 241 -21.86 6.36 21.12
N ASN A 242 -21.73 6.29 22.45
CA ASN A 242 -20.79 5.37 23.11
C ASN A 242 -21.12 3.91 22.80
N VAL A 243 -20.08 3.09 22.66
CA VAL A 243 -20.22 1.64 22.47
C VAL A 243 -19.32 0.86 23.42
N SER A 244 -19.65 -0.40 23.70
CA SER A 244 -18.73 -1.28 24.44
C SER A 244 -17.53 -1.66 23.57
N TRP A 245 -16.31 -1.46 24.10
CA TRP A 245 -15.04 -1.89 23.49
C TRP A 245 -14.52 -3.20 24.09
N MET A 246 -15.39 -3.99 24.71
CA MET A 246 -15.02 -5.29 25.27
C MET A 246 -15.30 -6.43 24.28
N HIS A 247 -14.48 -7.47 24.36
CA HIS A 247 -14.75 -8.75 23.73
C HIS A 247 -15.67 -9.56 24.64
N GLU A 248 -16.51 -10.40 24.04
CA GLU A 248 -17.40 -11.28 24.79
C GLU A 248 -16.57 -12.34 25.54
N PRO A 249 -16.86 -12.66 26.81
CA PRO A 249 -16.02 -13.54 27.63
C PRO A 249 -15.79 -14.93 27.02
N ALA A 250 -16.78 -15.44 26.27
CA ALA A 250 -16.76 -16.77 25.65
C ALA A 250 -15.70 -16.96 24.55
N ILE A 251 -14.98 -15.90 24.15
CA ILE A 251 -13.91 -15.97 23.14
C ILE A 251 -12.56 -16.36 23.78
N VAL A 252 -12.50 -16.41 25.12
CA VAL A 252 -11.26 -16.58 25.89
C VAL A 252 -10.87 -18.05 26.11
N GLU A 253 -11.81 -19.00 26.01
CA GLU A 253 -11.55 -20.44 26.21
C GLU A 253 -10.86 -21.08 24.99
#